data_AF-A0A8G1RBF0-F1
#
_entry.id   AF-A0A8G1RBF0-F1
#
_cell.length_a   1.000
_cell.length_b   1.000
_cell.length_c   1.000
_cell.angle_alpha   90.00
_cell.angle_beta   90.00
_cell.angle_gamma   90.00
#
_symmetry.space_group_name_H-M   'P 1'
#
loop_
_entity.id
_entity.type
_entity.pdbx_description
1 polymer ?
#
loop_
_entity_poly.entity_id
_entity_poly.type
_entity_poly.pdbx_seq_one_letter_code
_entity_poly.pdbx_strand_id
1 'polypeptide(L)'
;MGNVIAKPARKIEVSFYLSWVNIWPSMPDSNPDEDTTNLTVPEQAEVFLRESSSPLPSYSLLRRVASSFRRSLTNGQIPLGGVDAPSCSETNLASGDYNPNSDCTCNGLYPVPHDAGIDSIMEQANCTAIHNTHQALQTVLKRKSEWNTTSLFSPRNLIEAVTELLLANADVRDPPTTCQGPAEVTNLHKIRAPDRRPSPQNDTVDVIHRQLYPAAEDVKFCTDAKYYFVLGAIHSDPAHDGLIRAIADAGNDILIADYCEVADAATLKLLQQSGAAAVAFPKLCVLLGIFSEWSFENMMASVLHFRVLGYYRDHARSRLPSGVYGSRMTSLTAHRYVDLGIFFAVASTSVWTKEQVNEAEFTLLNIVCTFINDMVDLRSDTARKQRENIVLRGVRGDLCEYLDQMMFECIETATLAVQTNPTCAYVLMAFCNWAVMSSHHKVYEISTQVSEVGKQDECLSRSRDHQRAYWGLLEVLAPYGTLGKEGPRVGQTRAELDFRYGVCRSSSTLHAAWLADITRSLLEPRTLRRIVDVVHFEWTGCEGEVEYCP
;
A
#
# COMPACT_ATOMS: atom_id res chain seq x y z
N MET A 1 41.24 6.54 17.05
CA MET A 1 40.84 5.12 17.07
C MET A 1 40.10 4.87 18.38
N GLY A 2 38.78 5.08 18.39
CA GLY A 2 37.93 4.82 19.54
C GLY A 2 37.05 3.62 19.20
N ASN A 3 37.17 2.55 20.00
CA ASN A 3 36.33 1.37 19.91
C ASN A 3 34.86 1.76 20.00
N VAL A 4 34.14 1.71 18.88
CA VAL A 4 32.67 1.65 18.87
C VAL A 4 32.32 0.26 19.38
N ILE A 5 32.18 0.14 20.69
CA ILE A 5 31.53 -1.00 21.31
C ILE A 5 30.13 -1.05 20.68
N ALA A 6 29.90 -2.08 19.85
CA ALA A 6 28.59 -2.37 19.32
C ALA A 6 27.60 -2.46 20.49
N LYS A 7 26.67 -1.49 20.58
CA LYS A 7 25.55 -1.59 21.53
C LYS A 7 24.80 -2.87 21.14
N PRO A 8 24.50 -3.77 22.09
CA PRO A 8 23.75 -4.99 21.77
C PRO A 8 22.43 -4.60 21.09
N ALA A 9 22.07 -5.34 20.04
CA ALA A 9 20.80 -5.16 19.32
C ALA A 9 19.65 -5.21 20.33
N ARG A 10 18.93 -4.10 20.47
CA ARG A 10 17.84 -3.93 21.44
C ARG A 10 16.60 -4.63 20.90
N LYS A 11 16.02 -5.52 21.71
CA LYS A 11 14.87 -6.34 21.32
C LYS A 11 13.56 -5.59 21.56
N ILE A 12 12.64 -5.66 20.61
CA ILE A 12 11.26 -5.20 20.72
C ILE A 12 10.36 -6.37 20.32
N GLU A 13 9.87 -7.07 21.34
CA GLU A 13 8.98 -8.22 21.16
C GLU A 13 7.55 -7.79 20.80
N VAL A 14 6.83 -8.69 20.12
CA VAL A 14 5.42 -8.49 19.75
C VAL A 14 4.53 -8.26 20.99
N SER A 15 4.77 -9.01 22.07
CA SER A 15 4.02 -8.90 23.33
C SER A 15 4.07 -7.49 23.93
N PHE A 16 5.25 -6.85 23.86
CA PHE A 16 5.44 -5.48 24.34
C PHE A 16 4.67 -4.48 23.49
N TYR A 17 4.73 -4.60 22.16
CA TYR A 17 3.96 -3.75 21.25
C TYR A 17 2.44 -3.91 21.45
N LEU A 18 1.94 -5.14 21.57
CA LEU A 18 0.52 -5.38 21.83
C LEU A 18 0.07 -4.78 23.17
N SER A 19 0.93 -4.82 24.19
CA SER A 19 0.65 -4.17 25.48
C SER A 19 0.51 -2.65 25.33
N TRP A 20 1.36 -2.03 24.51
CA TRP A 20 1.28 -0.59 24.20
C TRP A 20 -0.02 -0.23 23.49
N VAL A 21 -0.38 -0.95 22.42
CA VAL A 21 -1.61 -0.69 21.65
C VAL A 21 -2.85 -0.83 22.53
N ASN A 22 -2.89 -1.81 23.43
CA ASN A 22 -4.01 -1.99 24.37
C ASN A 22 -4.12 -0.90 25.44
N ILE A 23 -2.99 -0.30 25.85
CA ILE A 23 -2.99 0.80 26.82
C ILE A 23 -3.60 2.06 26.21
N TRP A 24 -3.29 2.35 24.95
CA TRP A 24 -3.65 3.60 24.29
C TRP A 24 -5.14 3.97 24.31
N PRO A 25 -6.09 3.09 23.92
CA PRO A 25 -7.52 3.39 23.97
C PRO A 25 -8.09 3.37 25.39
N SER A 26 -7.38 2.79 26.36
CA SER A 26 -7.81 2.74 27.77
C SER A 26 -7.57 4.05 28.54
N MET A 27 -6.89 5.01 27.91
CA MET A 27 -6.58 6.31 28.52
C MET A 27 -7.76 7.28 28.32
N PRO A 28 -8.15 8.05 29.37
CA PRO A 28 -9.10 9.14 29.19
C PRO A 28 -8.54 10.19 28.23
N ASP A 29 -9.43 10.99 27.63
CA ASP A 29 -9.03 12.17 26.88
C ASP A 29 -8.22 13.10 27.79
N SER A 30 -7.25 13.79 27.20
CA SER A 30 -6.22 14.51 27.94
C SER A 30 -6.84 15.64 28.77
N ASN A 31 -7.14 15.38 30.04
CA ASN A 31 -7.58 16.41 30.97
C ASN A 31 -6.34 17.19 31.45
N PRO A 32 -6.29 18.51 31.26
CA PRO A 32 -5.13 19.32 31.67
C PRO A 32 -4.92 19.36 33.19
N ASP A 33 -5.96 19.06 33.98
CA ASP A 33 -5.93 19.15 35.45
C ASP A 33 -5.63 17.82 36.18
N GLU A 34 -5.43 16.70 35.47
CA GLU A 34 -5.05 15.43 36.12
C GLU A 34 -3.51 15.17 36.11
N ASP A 35 -3.00 15.27 37.33
CA ASP A 35 -1.88 14.58 37.99
C ASP A 35 -0.40 14.94 37.72
N THR A 36 0.33 15.00 38.83
CA THR A 36 1.67 15.56 39.06
C THR A 36 2.84 14.64 38.70
N THR A 37 2.58 13.52 38.01
CA THR A 37 3.59 12.51 37.67
C THR A 37 3.98 12.52 36.20
N ASN A 38 4.21 13.68 35.60
CA ASN A 38 4.64 13.76 34.20
C ASN A 38 6.09 13.31 34.03
N LEU A 39 6.35 12.64 32.91
CA LEU A 39 7.71 12.34 32.46
C LEU A 39 8.11 13.37 31.40
N THR A 40 9.30 13.94 31.53
CA THR A 40 9.97 14.68 30.44
C THR A 40 10.22 13.76 29.24
N VAL A 41 10.44 14.31 28.05
CA VAL A 41 10.69 13.50 26.83
C VAL A 41 11.84 12.48 27.02
N PRO A 42 12.99 12.84 27.63
CA PRO A 42 14.04 11.86 27.92
C PRO A 42 13.60 10.76 28.89
N GLU A 43 12.86 11.11 29.94
CA GLU A 43 12.34 10.13 30.91
C GLU A 43 11.31 9.18 30.28
N GLN A 44 10.48 9.68 29.36
CA GLN A 44 9.54 8.85 28.59
C GLN A 44 10.29 7.77 27.81
N ALA A 45 11.33 8.16 27.07
CA ALA A 45 12.17 7.25 26.31
C ALA A 45 12.88 6.24 27.22
N GLU A 46 13.49 6.70 28.33
CA GLU A 46 14.19 5.83 29.28
C GLU A 46 13.27 4.79 29.93
N VAL A 47 12.11 5.21 30.42
CA VAL A 47 11.12 4.30 31.01
C VAL A 47 10.64 3.32 29.95
N PHE A 48 10.32 3.79 28.73
CA PHE A 48 9.90 2.91 27.63
C PHE A 48 10.95 1.83 27.31
N LEU A 49 12.23 2.21 27.23
CA LEU A 49 13.34 1.28 26.99
C LEU A 49 13.48 0.24 28.11
N ARG A 50 13.33 0.68 29.37
CA ARG A 50 13.40 -0.23 30.52
C ARG A 50 12.27 -1.24 30.48
N GLU A 51 11.05 -0.79 30.22
CA GLU A 51 9.90 -1.68 30.14
C GLU A 51 9.97 -2.60 28.91
N SER A 52 10.50 -2.14 27.77
CA SER A 52 10.66 -2.98 26.57
C SER A 52 11.65 -4.13 26.76
N SER A 53 12.56 -3.99 27.72
CA SER A 53 13.56 -5.01 28.07
C SER A 53 13.10 -5.89 29.23
N SER A 54 11.97 -5.55 29.87
CA SER A 54 11.42 -6.32 30.99
C SER A 54 10.68 -7.55 30.47
N PRO A 55 10.89 -8.74 31.05
CA PRO A 55 10.08 -9.92 30.72
C PRO A 55 8.60 -9.74 31.11
N LEU A 56 8.31 -8.83 32.04
CA LEU A 56 6.97 -8.47 32.49
C LEU A 56 6.87 -6.93 32.58
N PRO A 57 6.52 -6.23 31.50
CA PRO A 57 6.38 -4.78 31.50
C PRO A 57 5.25 -4.33 32.44
N SER A 58 5.47 -3.22 33.14
CA SER A 58 4.49 -2.66 34.07
C SER A 58 3.42 -1.86 33.33
N TYR A 59 2.16 -2.27 33.48
CA TYR A 59 1.00 -1.55 32.95
C TYR A 59 0.95 -0.08 33.41
N SER A 60 1.19 0.19 34.70
CA SER A 60 1.11 1.55 35.24
C SER A 60 2.21 2.47 34.70
N LEU A 61 3.42 1.93 34.50
CA LEU A 61 4.54 2.68 33.94
C LEU A 61 4.35 2.95 32.45
N LEU A 62 3.92 1.96 31.67
CA LEU A 62 3.62 2.16 30.26
C LEU A 62 2.45 3.14 30.05
N ARG A 63 1.40 3.06 30.86
CA ARG A 63 0.30 4.03 30.85
C ARG A 63 0.79 5.45 31.15
N ARG A 64 1.71 5.60 32.11
CA ARG A 64 2.35 6.89 32.44
C ARG A 64 3.18 7.43 31.28
N VAL A 65 3.93 6.58 30.58
CA VAL A 65 4.67 6.95 29.36
C VAL A 65 3.70 7.42 28.27
N ALA A 66 2.66 6.64 27.96
CA ALA A 66 1.70 6.98 26.91
C ALA A 66 0.94 8.28 27.20
N SER A 67 0.53 8.51 28.45
CA SER A 67 -0.13 9.75 28.87
C SER A 67 0.82 10.96 28.76
N SER A 68 2.08 10.80 29.19
CA SER A 68 3.11 11.84 29.08
C SER A 68 3.43 12.15 27.62
N PHE A 69 3.47 11.14 26.74
CA PHE A 69 3.71 11.31 25.32
C PHE A 69 2.61 12.13 24.66
N ARG A 70 1.33 11.80 24.88
CA ARG A 70 0.19 12.58 24.37
C ARG A 70 0.25 14.05 24.80
N ARG A 71 0.59 14.30 26.06
CA ARG A 71 0.75 15.64 26.62
C ARG A 71 1.94 16.38 25.99
N SER A 72 3.09 15.73 25.85
CA SER A 72 4.27 16.31 25.19
C SER A 72 4.02 16.61 23.72
N LEU A 73 3.28 15.76 23.01
CA LEU A 73 2.84 16.01 21.63
C LEU A 73 1.94 17.26 21.55
N THR A 74 0.91 17.32 22.41
CA THR A 74 -0.03 18.46 22.47
C THR A 74 0.66 19.77 22.84
N ASN A 75 1.67 19.72 23.71
CA ASN A 75 2.47 20.87 24.11
C ASN A 75 3.58 21.25 23.12
N GLY A 76 3.63 20.60 21.96
CA GLY A 76 4.59 20.90 20.90
C GLY A 76 6.03 20.45 21.18
N GLN A 77 6.24 19.54 22.12
CA GLN A 77 7.57 19.07 22.54
C GLN A 77 8.09 17.90 21.71
N ILE A 78 7.20 17.20 20.99
CA ILE A 78 7.54 16.04 20.17
C ILE A 78 7.04 16.28 18.74
N PRO A 79 7.94 16.41 17.74
CA PRO A 79 7.54 16.41 16.34
C PRO A 79 7.29 14.98 15.83
N LEU A 80 6.37 14.83 14.88
CA LEU A 80 6.09 13.54 14.25
C LEU A 80 6.79 13.36 12.90
N GLY A 81 7.10 14.39 12.11
CA GLY A 81 7.82 14.17 10.84
C GLY A 81 8.75 15.30 10.42
N GLY A 82 8.44 16.54 10.79
CA GLY A 82 9.29 17.69 10.54
C GLY A 82 9.98 18.22 11.78
N VAL A 83 10.38 19.49 11.73
CA VAL A 83 10.98 20.20 12.87
C VAL A 83 9.94 20.65 13.88
N ASP A 84 8.73 20.96 13.42
CA ASP A 84 7.64 21.43 14.25
C ASP A 84 6.70 20.29 14.62
N ALA A 85 6.11 20.39 15.82
CA ALA A 85 5.06 19.48 16.24
C ALA A 85 3.74 19.75 15.49
N PRO A 86 2.89 18.72 15.29
CA PRO A 86 1.66 18.88 14.55
C PRO A 86 0.70 19.86 15.24
N SER A 87 0.13 20.79 14.47
CA SER A 87 -0.75 21.85 15.00
C SER A 87 -2.25 21.63 14.79
N CYS A 88 -2.64 20.60 14.03
CA CYS A 88 -4.04 20.29 13.73
C CYS A 88 -4.25 18.79 13.49
N SER A 89 -5.51 18.35 13.41
CA SER A 89 -5.89 16.95 13.16
C SER A 89 -5.29 16.37 11.88
N GLU A 90 -5.21 17.18 10.82
CA GLU A 90 -4.75 16.77 9.50
C GLU A 90 -3.28 16.38 9.54
N THR A 91 -2.45 17.11 10.30
CA THR A 91 -1.02 16.86 10.46
C THR A 91 -0.70 16.00 11.69
N ASN A 92 -1.63 15.87 12.65
CA ASN A 92 -1.46 15.04 13.83
C ASN A 92 -1.85 13.58 13.56
N LEU A 93 -0.86 12.79 13.13
CA LEU A 93 -1.03 11.35 12.89
C LEU A 93 -1.30 10.52 14.16
N ALA A 94 -1.05 11.07 15.35
CA ALA A 94 -1.28 10.38 16.63
C ALA A 94 -2.58 10.83 17.34
N SER A 95 -3.43 11.61 16.67
CA SER A 95 -4.74 12.05 17.21
C SER A 95 -5.77 10.93 17.24
N GLY A 96 -5.83 10.13 16.17
CA GLY A 96 -6.94 9.19 15.94
C GLY A 96 -8.19 9.85 15.34
N ASP A 97 -8.09 11.11 14.88
CA ASP A 97 -9.26 11.88 14.42
C ASP A 97 -9.50 11.82 12.90
N TYR A 98 -8.64 11.11 12.16
CA TYR A 98 -8.74 11.07 10.69
C TYR A 98 -10.02 10.36 10.24
N ASN A 99 -10.88 11.08 9.51
CA ASN A 99 -12.10 10.56 8.95
C ASN A 99 -12.33 11.13 7.54
N PRO A 100 -12.06 10.35 6.48
CA PRO A 100 -12.23 10.80 5.10
C PRO A 100 -13.67 10.74 4.59
N ASN A 101 -14.61 10.18 5.37
CA ASN A 101 -16.00 10.06 4.97
C ASN A 101 -16.58 11.42 4.60
N SER A 102 -17.08 11.51 3.37
CA SER A 102 -17.70 12.71 2.81
C SER A 102 -19.11 12.38 2.40
N ASP A 103 -20.10 12.90 3.13
CA ASP A 103 -21.52 12.73 2.80
C ASP A 103 -21.84 13.57 1.55
N CYS A 104 -21.78 12.97 0.35
CA CYS A 104 -22.15 13.61 -0.92
C CYS A 104 -23.18 12.77 -1.67
N THR A 105 -24.21 13.44 -2.19
CA THR A 105 -25.19 12.86 -3.13
C THR A 105 -25.02 13.42 -4.55
N CYS A 106 -23.90 14.11 -4.79
CA CYS A 106 -23.53 14.71 -6.05
C CYS A 106 -23.17 13.64 -7.10
N ASN A 107 -23.19 14.01 -8.38
CA ASN A 107 -22.76 13.13 -9.49
C ASN A 107 -21.35 13.48 -10.01
N GLY A 108 -20.50 14.00 -9.12
CA GLY A 108 -19.13 14.45 -9.43
C GLY A 108 -19.06 15.55 -10.50
N LEU A 109 -17.83 15.80 -10.99
CA LEU A 109 -17.58 16.69 -12.12
C LEU A 109 -17.35 15.86 -13.39
N TYR A 110 -18.32 15.89 -14.30
CA TYR A 110 -18.24 15.27 -15.62
C TYR A 110 -19.23 15.93 -16.59
N PRO A 111 -18.99 16.00 -17.91
CA PRO A 111 -17.66 15.95 -18.50
C PRO A 111 -16.77 17.04 -17.89
N VAL A 112 -15.49 16.74 -17.68
CA VAL A 112 -14.53 17.76 -17.22
C VAL A 112 -14.20 18.65 -18.42
N PRO A 113 -14.26 19.99 -18.29
CA PRO A 113 -13.92 20.89 -19.39
C PRO A 113 -12.52 20.64 -19.95
N HIS A 114 -12.36 20.87 -21.26
CA HIS A 114 -11.05 20.79 -21.90
C HIS A 114 -10.10 21.81 -21.26
N ASP A 115 -8.86 21.41 -20.98
CA ASP A 115 -7.83 22.22 -20.31
C ASP A 115 -8.20 22.74 -18.90
N ALA A 116 -9.15 22.09 -18.20
CA ALA A 116 -9.46 22.45 -16.82
C ALA A 116 -8.22 22.30 -15.92
N GLY A 117 -7.89 23.37 -15.18
CA GLY A 117 -6.98 23.33 -14.04
C GLY A 117 -7.71 23.07 -12.72
N ILE A 118 -6.96 22.82 -11.65
CA ILE A 118 -7.54 22.61 -10.30
C ILE A 118 -8.45 23.78 -9.90
N ASP A 119 -8.01 25.03 -10.10
CA ASP A 119 -8.79 26.21 -9.70
C ASP A 119 -10.17 26.24 -10.40
N SER A 120 -10.19 25.91 -11.69
CA SER A 120 -11.42 25.79 -12.48
C SER A 120 -12.33 24.65 -11.99
N ILE A 121 -11.76 23.51 -11.59
CA ILE A 121 -12.51 22.44 -10.93
C ILE A 121 -13.13 22.94 -9.63
N MET A 122 -12.37 23.66 -8.79
CA MET A 122 -12.87 24.17 -7.51
C MET A 122 -14.04 25.13 -7.68
N GLU A 123 -13.99 25.99 -8.68
CA GLU A 123 -15.07 26.94 -8.95
C GLU A 123 -16.34 26.26 -9.50
N GLN A 124 -16.21 25.12 -10.17
CA GLN A 124 -17.31 24.46 -10.89
C GLN A 124 -17.88 23.23 -10.17
N ALA A 125 -17.08 22.54 -9.36
CA ALA A 125 -17.46 21.28 -8.78
C ALA A 125 -18.29 21.50 -7.51
N ASN A 126 -19.59 21.21 -7.55
CA ASN A 126 -20.45 21.17 -6.35
C ASN A 126 -20.22 19.89 -5.49
N CYS A 127 -19.05 19.27 -5.56
CA CYS A 127 -18.76 17.98 -4.92
C CYS A 127 -18.02 18.19 -3.60
N THR A 128 -18.61 17.77 -2.48
CA THR A 128 -18.00 17.90 -1.14
C THR A 128 -16.66 17.18 -1.04
N ALA A 129 -16.54 15.96 -1.58
CA ALA A 129 -15.29 15.20 -1.55
C ALA A 129 -14.14 15.97 -2.26
N ILE A 130 -14.41 16.55 -3.44
CA ILE A 130 -13.45 17.37 -4.18
C ILE A 130 -12.99 18.58 -3.35
N HIS A 131 -13.91 19.28 -2.70
CA HIS A 131 -13.57 20.40 -1.82
C HIS A 131 -12.77 19.97 -0.59
N ASN A 132 -13.13 18.86 0.05
CA ASN A 132 -12.43 18.31 1.21
C ASN A 132 -10.98 17.93 0.84
N THR A 133 -10.76 17.27 -0.29
CA THR A 133 -9.42 16.97 -0.81
C THR A 133 -8.60 18.24 -0.99
N HIS A 134 -9.16 19.28 -1.63
CA HIS A 134 -8.45 20.53 -1.84
C HIS A 134 -8.18 21.28 -0.52
N GLN A 135 -9.12 21.31 0.41
CA GLN A 135 -8.93 21.91 1.73
C GLN A 135 -7.82 21.18 2.51
N ALA A 136 -7.83 19.85 2.52
CA ALA A 136 -6.79 19.04 3.15
C ALA A 136 -5.42 19.32 2.53
N LEU A 137 -5.32 19.39 1.19
CA LEU A 137 -4.12 19.77 0.47
C LEU A 137 -3.58 21.13 0.96
N GLN A 138 -4.42 22.16 0.97
CA GLN A 138 -4.01 23.50 1.39
C GLN A 138 -3.57 23.53 2.86
N THR A 139 -4.26 22.79 3.73
CA THR A 139 -3.93 22.68 5.16
C THR A 139 -2.56 22.05 5.38
N VAL A 140 -2.25 20.95 4.68
CA VAL A 140 -0.97 20.24 4.78
C VAL A 140 0.17 21.05 4.17
N LEU A 141 -0.03 21.67 3.00
CA LEU A 141 0.99 22.50 2.34
C LEU A 141 1.41 23.71 3.17
N LYS A 142 0.46 24.36 3.85
CA LYS A 142 0.75 25.50 4.75
C LYS A 142 1.60 25.13 5.96
N ARG A 143 1.63 23.84 6.32
CA ARG A 143 2.31 23.28 7.50
C ARG A 143 3.52 22.44 7.14
N LYS A 144 4.21 22.82 6.06
CA LYS A 144 5.39 22.11 5.53
C LYS A 144 6.42 21.75 6.62
N SER A 145 6.65 22.64 7.59
CA SER A 145 7.63 22.41 8.67
C SER A 145 7.25 21.30 9.65
N GLU A 146 5.99 20.85 9.67
CA GLU A 146 5.51 19.76 10.53
C GLU A 146 5.81 18.37 9.93
N TRP A 147 6.20 18.28 8.65
CA TRP A 147 6.34 17.00 7.95
C TRP A 147 7.41 16.90 6.84
N ASN A 148 7.98 18.02 6.37
CA ASN A 148 8.85 18.03 5.17
C ASN A 148 10.25 18.59 5.45
N THR A 149 11.10 17.77 6.08
CA THR A 149 12.50 18.10 6.40
C THR A 149 13.48 17.35 5.52
N THR A 150 13.48 16.02 5.57
CA THR A 150 14.37 15.14 4.79
C THR A 150 13.63 14.12 3.93
N SER A 151 12.34 14.39 3.66
CA SER A 151 11.47 13.41 3.05
C SER A 151 11.64 13.29 1.53
N LEU A 152 11.57 12.05 1.04
CA LEU A 152 11.33 11.69 -0.36
C LEU A 152 9.98 12.24 -0.86
N PHE A 153 9.04 12.49 0.06
CA PHE A 153 7.74 13.08 -0.23
C PHE A 153 7.87 14.59 -0.19
N SER A 154 7.69 15.27 -1.33
CA SER A 154 7.75 16.72 -1.44
C SER A 154 6.37 17.37 -1.59
N PRO A 155 6.22 18.67 -1.30
CA PRO A 155 4.98 19.40 -1.58
C PRO A 155 4.56 19.30 -3.05
N ARG A 156 5.55 19.21 -3.96
CA ARG A 156 5.32 19.03 -5.38
C ARG A 156 4.66 17.69 -5.67
N ASN A 157 5.15 16.60 -5.08
CA ASN A 157 4.54 15.27 -5.29
C ASN A 157 3.08 15.25 -4.82
N LEU A 158 2.77 15.90 -3.70
CA LEU A 158 1.40 15.97 -3.19
C LEU A 158 0.48 16.78 -4.13
N ILE A 159 0.96 17.91 -4.64
CA ILE A 159 0.21 18.72 -5.61
C ILE A 159 -0.03 17.92 -6.89
N GLU A 160 1.00 17.27 -7.43
CA GLU A 160 0.89 16.44 -8.63
C GLU A 160 -0.09 15.28 -8.43
N ALA A 161 -0.05 14.61 -7.27
CA ALA A 161 -0.98 13.53 -6.91
C ALA A 161 -2.45 13.99 -6.87
N VAL A 162 -2.73 15.07 -6.13
CA VAL A 162 -4.10 15.63 -6.06
C VAL A 162 -4.57 16.13 -7.42
N THR A 163 -3.68 16.77 -8.18
CA THR A 163 -3.98 17.22 -9.54
C THR A 163 -4.39 16.07 -10.44
N GLU A 164 -3.64 14.95 -10.40
CA GLU A 164 -3.95 13.77 -11.19
C GLU A 164 -5.31 13.18 -10.81
N LEU A 165 -5.59 12.99 -9.52
CA LEU A 165 -6.87 12.42 -9.06
C LEU A 165 -8.06 13.30 -9.46
N LEU A 166 -8.00 14.62 -9.18
CA LEU A 166 -9.09 15.54 -9.48
C LEU A 166 -9.39 15.66 -10.98
N LEU A 167 -8.37 15.47 -11.82
CA LEU A 167 -8.49 15.56 -13.28
C LEU A 167 -8.52 14.19 -13.97
N ALA A 168 -8.60 13.08 -13.23
CA ALA A 168 -8.58 11.73 -13.81
C ALA A 168 -9.76 11.47 -14.79
N ASN A 169 -10.82 12.26 -14.66
CA ASN A 169 -12.01 12.26 -15.52
C ASN A 169 -11.93 13.19 -16.74
N ALA A 170 -10.82 13.92 -16.93
CA ALA A 170 -10.58 14.74 -18.12
C ALA A 170 -9.98 13.92 -19.27
N ASP A 171 -9.93 14.50 -20.47
CA ASP A 171 -9.32 13.90 -21.67
C ASP A 171 -9.81 12.46 -21.96
N VAL A 172 -11.10 12.19 -21.70
CA VAL A 172 -11.69 10.88 -21.96
C VAL A 172 -11.62 10.58 -23.46
N ARG A 173 -11.01 9.45 -23.79
CA ARG A 173 -10.81 8.98 -25.17
C ARG A 173 -11.92 8.05 -25.60
N ASP A 174 -12.08 7.94 -26.91
CA ASP A 174 -12.89 6.89 -27.52
C ASP A 174 -12.31 5.50 -27.19
N PRO A 175 -13.13 4.44 -27.26
CA PRO A 175 -12.65 3.06 -27.07
C PRO A 175 -11.45 2.74 -27.98
N PRO A 176 -10.43 2.01 -27.49
CA PRO A 176 -9.24 1.70 -28.27
C PRO A 176 -9.53 0.74 -29.42
N THR A 177 -8.66 0.73 -30.43
CA THR A 177 -8.67 -0.35 -31.44
C THR A 177 -8.05 -1.62 -30.84
N THR A 178 -8.28 -2.75 -31.51
CA THR A 178 -7.60 -4.01 -31.19
C THR A 178 -7.00 -4.60 -32.45
N CYS A 179 -6.15 -5.62 -32.27
CA CYS A 179 -5.63 -6.43 -33.37
C CYS A 179 -6.73 -7.12 -34.20
N GLN A 180 -7.96 -7.20 -33.68
CA GLN A 180 -9.11 -7.77 -34.40
C GLN A 180 -9.87 -6.69 -35.22
N GLY A 181 -9.48 -5.42 -35.11
CA GLY A 181 -10.10 -4.27 -35.76
C GLY A 181 -10.63 -3.20 -34.78
N PRO A 182 -11.24 -2.12 -35.31
CA PRO A 182 -11.82 -1.04 -34.51
C PRO A 182 -12.93 -1.52 -33.59
N ALA A 183 -13.13 -0.85 -32.45
CA ALA A 183 -14.11 -1.22 -31.43
C ALA A 183 -15.57 -1.27 -31.93
N GLU A 184 -15.92 -0.51 -32.98
CA GLU A 184 -17.27 -0.59 -33.57
C GLU A 184 -17.52 -1.89 -34.34
N VAL A 185 -16.44 -2.58 -34.73
CA VAL A 185 -16.46 -3.83 -35.51
C VAL A 185 -16.13 -5.02 -34.62
N THR A 186 -15.22 -4.82 -33.65
CA THR A 186 -14.84 -5.79 -32.64
C THR A 186 -15.69 -5.59 -31.40
N ASN A 187 -16.75 -6.40 -31.26
CA ASN A 187 -17.43 -6.53 -29.97
C ASN A 187 -16.48 -7.20 -28.98
N LEU A 188 -15.58 -6.43 -28.37
CA LEU A 188 -14.83 -6.86 -27.20
C LEU A 188 -15.86 -7.43 -26.21
N HIS A 189 -15.67 -8.68 -25.78
CA HIS A 189 -16.56 -9.27 -24.81
C HIS A 189 -16.62 -8.39 -23.57
N LYS A 190 -17.76 -8.41 -22.89
CA LYS A 190 -17.92 -7.66 -21.63
C LYS A 190 -16.81 -8.08 -20.68
N ILE A 191 -15.98 -7.13 -20.26
CA ILE A 191 -14.93 -7.38 -19.27
C ILE A 191 -15.61 -7.63 -17.93
N ARG A 192 -15.35 -8.81 -17.38
CA ARG A 192 -15.85 -9.28 -16.09
C ARG A 192 -14.67 -9.51 -15.16
N ALA A 193 -14.93 -9.46 -13.86
CA ALA A 193 -13.92 -9.63 -12.82
C ALA A 193 -14.38 -10.65 -11.76
N PRO A 194 -13.45 -11.43 -11.18
CA PRO A 194 -13.71 -12.32 -10.05
C PRO A 194 -13.78 -11.57 -8.70
N ASP A 195 -14.53 -10.48 -8.64
CA ASP A 195 -14.64 -9.62 -7.44
C ASP A 195 -15.58 -10.21 -6.38
N ARG A 196 -15.57 -11.53 -6.18
CA ARG A 196 -16.42 -12.15 -5.16
C ARG A 196 -15.79 -11.92 -3.79
N ARG A 197 -16.63 -11.82 -2.75
CA ARG A 197 -16.12 -11.79 -1.37
C ARG A 197 -15.28 -13.04 -1.09
N PRO A 198 -14.13 -12.91 -0.39
CA PRO A 198 -13.42 -14.06 0.13
C PRO A 198 -14.35 -14.92 1.00
N SER A 199 -14.38 -16.22 0.74
CA SER A 199 -15.11 -17.23 1.50
C SER A 199 -14.24 -17.77 2.62
N PRO A 200 -14.65 -17.64 3.90
CA PRO A 200 -13.95 -18.25 5.03
C PRO A 200 -13.86 -19.78 4.96
N GLN A 201 -14.63 -20.44 4.08
CA GLN A 201 -14.63 -21.89 3.93
C GLN A 201 -13.57 -22.38 2.93
N ASN A 202 -13.27 -21.56 1.92
CA ASN A 202 -12.50 -21.99 0.75
C ASN A 202 -11.19 -21.20 0.58
N ASP A 203 -11.19 -19.93 0.97
CA ASP A 203 -10.09 -19.02 0.66
C ASP A 203 -9.10 -18.88 1.82
N THR A 204 -9.51 -19.11 3.06
CA THR A 204 -8.61 -18.95 4.21
C THR A 204 -9.02 -19.84 5.36
N VAL A 205 -8.03 -20.38 6.08
CA VAL A 205 -8.25 -21.09 7.34
C VAL A 205 -7.97 -20.10 8.48
N ASP A 206 -9.02 -19.58 9.12
CA ASP A 206 -8.93 -18.48 10.11
C ASP A 206 -7.89 -18.72 11.22
N VAL A 207 -7.80 -19.96 11.72
CA VAL A 207 -6.84 -20.32 12.77
C VAL A 207 -5.40 -20.16 12.29
N ILE A 208 -5.11 -20.56 11.04
CA ILE A 208 -3.79 -20.41 10.44
C ILE A 208 -3.51 -18.92 10.20
N HIS A 209 -4.47 -18.20 9.63
CA HIS A 209 -4.33 -16.76 9.34
C HIS A 209 -4.01 -15.95 10.61
N ARG A 210 -4.77 -16.14 11.69
CA ARG A 210 -4.54 -15.47 12.99
C ARG A 210 -3.20 -15.85 13.62
N GLN A 211 -2.71 -17.07 13.41
CA GLN A 211 -1.39 -17.48 13.90
C GLN A 211 -0.26 -16.79 13.14
N LEU A 212 -0.40 -16.67 11.82
CA LEU A 212 0.60 -16.01 10.97
C LEU A 212 0.66 -14.50 11.25
N TYR A 213 -0.50 -13.90 11.54
CA TYR A 213 -0.65 -12.45 11.65
C TYR A 213 -1.66 -12.05 12.74
N PRO A 214 -1.29 -12.16 14.02
CA PRO A 214 -2.11 -11.58 15.08
C PRO A 214 -2.15 -10.07 14.92
N ALA A 215 -3.35 -9.51 14.71
CA ALA A 215 -3.61 -8.06 14.62
C ALA A 215 -4.55 -7.64 15.75
N ALA A 216 -4.44 -6.39 16.21
CA ALA A 216 -5.31 -5.87 17.27
C ALA A 216 -6.76 -5.71 16.78
N GLU A 217 -6.94 -5.48 15.48
CA GLU A 217 -8.24 -5.29 14.85
C GLU A 217 -9.01 -6.59 14.68
N ASP A 218 -8.33 -7.74 14.58
CA ASP A 218 -8.89 -9.05 14.17
C ASP A 218 -9.73 -8.98 12.87
N VAL A 219 -9.43 -8.00 12.01
CA VAL A 219 -10.07 -7.81 10.70
C VAL A 219 -9.15 -8.34 9.61
N LYS A 220 -9.54 -9.45 8.99
CA LYS A 220 -8.74 -10.14 7.96
C LYS A 220 -8.27 -9.22 6.85
N PHE A 221 -9.17 -8.41 6.31
CA PHE A 221 -8.84 -7.49 5.22
C PHE A 221 -7.72 -6.51 5.63
N CYS A 222 -7.74 -5.99 6.85
CA CYS A 222 -6.70 -5.09 7.36
C CYS A 222 -5.33 -5.79 7.46
N THR A 223 -5.35 -7.05 7.90
CA THR A 223 -4.16 -7.90 7.91
C THR A 223 -3.64 -8.15 6.51
N ASP A 224 -4.52 -8.52 5.58
CA ASP A 224 -4.16 -8.81 4.20
C ASP A 224 -3.52 -7.57 3.54
N ALA A 225 -4.08 -6.38 3.75
CA ALA A 225 -3.58 -5.14 3.19
C ALA A 225 -2.18 -4.75 3.70
N LYS A 226 -1.92 -4.82 5.01
CA LYS A 226 -0.66 -4.32 5.59
C LYS A 226 0.41 -5.41 5.77
N TYR A 227 0.02 -6.62 6.16
CA TYR A 227 0.97 -7.58 6.73
C TYR A 227 1.68 -8.42 5.67
N TYR A 228 1.03 -8.77 4.55
CA TYR A 228 1.75 -9.49 3.48
C TYR A 228 2.79 -8.63 2.78
N PHE A 229 2.59 -7.31 2.79
CA PHE A 229 3.52 -6.35 2.21
C PHE A 229 4.59 -5.94 3.22
N VAL A 230 4.23 -5.30 4.33
CA VAL A 230 5.18 -4.72 5.29
C VAL A 230 5.91 -5.79 6.09
N LEU A 231 5.15 -6.74 6.63
CA LEU A 231 5.66 -7.84 7.45
C LEU A 231 6.24 -8.97 6.60
N GLY A 232 5.81 -9.08 5.34
CA GLY A 232 6.33 -10.04 4.37
C GLY A 232 7.56 -9.55 3.62
N ALA A 233 7.99 -8.29 3.80
CA ALA A 233 9.26 -7.79 3.25
C ALA A 233 10.50 -8.33 3.96
N ILE A 234 10.32 -8.84 5.18
CA ILE A 234 11.40 -9.43 5.95
C ILE A 234 10.95 -10.74 6.60
N HIS A 235 11.92 -11.61 6.88
CA HIS A 235 11.68 -12.82 7.65
C HIS A 235 11.28 -12.47 9.09
N SER A 236 10.53 -13.36 9.75
CA SER A 236 10.17 -13.16 11.16
C SER A 236 11.41 -13.27 12.03
N ASP A 237 11.65 -12.20 12.80
CA ASP A 237 12.69 -12.13 13.82
C ASP A 237 12.02 -11.69 15.13
N PRO A 238 11.86 -12.60 16.11
CA PRO A 238 11.23 -12.28 17.38
C PRO A 238 11.84 -11.07 18.10
N ALA A 239 13.11 -10.75 17.82
CA ALA A 239 13.77 -9.59 18.40
C ALA A 239 13.28 -8.25 17.83
N HIS A 240 12.67 -8.20 16.64
CA HIS A 240 12.26 -6.96 15.99
C HIS A 240 10.80 -6.94 15.54
N ASP A 241 10.11 -8.09 15.55
CA ASP A 241 8.73 -8.22 15.08
C ASP A 241 7.75 -7.23 15.74
N GLY A 242 7.98 -6.80 16.98
CA GLY A 242 7.15 -5.77 17.62
C GLY A 242 7.27 -4.40 16.95
N LEU A 243 8.48 -3.99 16.57
CA LEU A 243 8.70 -2.75 15.81
C LEU A 243 8.11 -2.83 14.41
N ILE A 244 8.26 -3.97 13.72
CA ILE A 244 7.75 -4.13 12.36
C ILE A 244 6.22 -4.12 12.33
N ARG A 245 5.56 -4.66 13.36
CA ARG A 245 4.10 -4.52 13.54
C ARG A 245 3.70 -3.09 13.80
N ALA A 246 4.43 -2.36 14.65
CA ALA A 246 4.19 -0.94 14.84
C ALA A 246 4.33 -0.13 13.54
N ILE A 247 5.30 -0.48 12.68
CA ILE A 247 5.43 0.11 11.34
C ILE A 247 4.17 -0.18 10.51
N ALA A 248 3.73 -1.44 10.42
CA ALA A 248 2.54 -1.80 9.65
C ALA A 248 1.27 -1.08 10.13
N ASP A 249 1.02 -1.07 11.44
CA ASP A 249 -0.17 -0.47 12.03
C ASP A 249 -0.12 1.07 12.02
N ALA A 250 1.07 1.69 11.92
CA ALA A 250 1.17 3.13 11.69
C ALA A 250 0.60 3.55 10.31
N GLY A 251 0.38 2.59 9.40
CA GLY A 251 -0.31 2.78 8.12
C GLY A 251 -1.83 2.63 8.21
N ASN A 252 -2.44 2.58 9.40
CA ASN A 252 -3.90 2.40 9.53
C ASN A 252 -4.73 3.48 8.82
N ASP A 253 -4.23 4.70 8.72
CA ASP A 253 -4.90 5.78 7.99
C ASP A 253 -5.04 5.50 6.48
N ILE A 254 -4.12 4.72 5.89
CA ILE A 254 -4.24 4.25 4.51
C ILE A 254 -5.49 3.38 4.36
N LEU A 255 -5.72 2.45 5.29
CA LEU A 255 -6.94 1.62 5.23
C LEU A 255 -8.20 2.41 5.57
N ILE A 256 -8.11 3.38 6.47
CA ILE A 256 -9.24 4.26 6.72
C ILE A 256 -9.61 5.00 5.42
N ALA A 257 -8.62 5.52 4.69
CA ALA A 257 -8.83 6.20 3.41
C ALA A 257 -9.49 5.29 2.36
N ASP A 258 -8.99 4.07 2.19
CA ASP A 258 -9.47 3.14 1.16
C ASP A 258 -10.85 2.52 1.49
N TYR A 259 -11.14 2.32 2.78
CA TYR A 259 -12.27 1.48 3.21
C TYR A 259 -13.31 2.19 4.08
N CYS A 260 -13.23 3.51 4.28
CA CYS A 260 -14.19 4.20 5.16
C CYS A 260 -15.66 4.09 4.73
N GLU A 261 -15.94 3.82 3.46
CA GLU A 261 -17.30 3.67 2.95
C GLU A 261 -17.89 2.27 3.19
N VAL A 262 -17.04 1.27 3.46
CA VAL A 262 -17.45 -0.13 3.64
C VAL A 262 -17.23 -0.66 5.05
N ALA A 263 -16.26 -0.10 5.78
CA ALA A 263 -16.00 -0.44 7.16
C ALA A 263 -17.06 0.16 8.10
N ASP A 264 -17.49 -0.61 9.09
CA ASP A 264 -18.39 -0.08 10.12
C ASP A 264 -17.66 0.89 11.06
N ALA A 265 -18.44 1.70 11.78
CA ALA A 265 -17.92 2.72 12.67
C ALA A 265 -17.03 2.17 13.80
N ALA A 266 -17.26 0.92 14.24
CA ALA A 266 -16.46 0.29 15.29
C ALA A 266 -15.09 -0.12 14.75
N THR A 267 -15.03 -0.70 13.55
CA THR A 267 -13.78 -1.01 12.85
C THR A 267 -12.97 0.25 12.56
N LEU A 268 -13.60 1.32 12.06
CA LEU A 268 -12.90 2.59 11.80
C LEU A 268 -12.34 3.20 13.08
N LYS A 269 -13.12 3.20 14.16
CA LYS A 269 -12.64 3.67 15.47
C LYS A 269 -11.46 2.85 15.98
N LEU A 270 -11.48 1.54 15.80
CA LEU A 270 -10.38 0.68 16.21
C LEU A 270 -9.12 0.99 15.42
N LEU A 271 -9.22 1.11 14.09
CA LEU A 271 -8.11 1.47 13.21
C LEU A 271 -7.49 2.83 13.57
N GLN A 272 -8.33 3.83 13.87
CA GLN A 272 -7.90 5.15 14.30
C GLN A 272 -7.09 5.09 15.61
N GLN A 273 -7.59 4.32 16.59
CA GLN A 273 -6.97 4.21 17.91
C GLN A 273 -5.66 3.42 17.86
N SER A 274 -5.63 2.27 17.19
CA SER A 274 -4.43 1.46 17.04
C SER A 274 -3.39 2.16 16.16
N GLY A 275 -3.82 2.86 15.10
CA GLY A 275 -2.94 3.66 14.25
C GLY A 275 -2.25 4.78 15.01
N ALA A 276 -3.00 5.54 15.80
CA ALA A 276 -2.44 6.61 16.64
C ALA A 276 -1.42 6.06 17.66
N ALA A 277 -1.73 4.92 18.29
CA ALA A 277 -0.78 4.24 19.18
C ALA A 277 0.48 3.78 18.43
N ALA A 278 0.29 3.23 17.24
CA ALA A 278 1.32 2.70 16.38
C ALA A 278 2.22 3.79 15.78
N VAL A 279 1.77 5.05 15.66
CA VAL A 279 2.63 6.18 15.29
C VAL A 279 3.53 6.60 16.46
N ALA A 280 2.97 6.65 17.67
CA ALA A 280 3.72 7.05 18.87
C ALA A 280 4.85 6.08 19.22
N PHE A 281 4.66 4.78 18.96
CA PHE A 281 5.60 3.73 19.33
C PHE A 281 6.95 3.81 18.56
N PRO A 282 6.98 3.87 17.21
CA PRO A 282 8.20 4.13 16.45
C PRO A 282 8.81 5.49 16.77
N LYS A 283 8.02 6.53 17.11
CA LYS A 283 8.61 7.81 17.56
C LYS A 283 9.44 7.62 18.83
N LEU A 284 8.94 6.88 19.82
CA LEU A 284 9.71 6.54 21.02
C LEU A 284 10.96 5.71 20.65
N CYS A 285 10.85 4.82 19.67
CA CYS A 285 12.00 4.06 19.15
C CYS A 285 13.03 4.96 18.45
N VAL A 286 12.62 6.03 17.76
CA VAL A 286 13.52 7.06 17.19
C VAL A 286 14.23 7.82 18.29
N LEU A 287 13.51 8.27 19.33
CA LEU A 287 14.11 8.95 20.50
C LEU A 287 15.15 8.07 21.21
N LEU A 288 15.00 6.75 21.11
CA LEU A 288 15.94 5.77 21.66
C LEU A 288 17.08 5.37 20.72
N GLY A 289 17.05 5.82 19.46
CA GLY A 289 17.99 5.41 18.41
C GLY A 289 17.85 3.95 17.97
N ILE A 290 16.68 3.34 18.17
CA ILE A 290 16.36 1.97 17.74
C ILE A 290 15.80 1.97 16.31
N PHE A 291 14.98 2.97 15.99
CA PHE A 291 14.42 3.18 14.66
C PHE A 291 15.03 4.45 14.04
N SER A 292 15.23 4.44 12.72
CA SER A 292 15.90 5.57 12.06
C SER A 292 14.95 6.76 11.94
N GLU A 293 15.46 7.96 12.21
CA GLU A 293 14.69 9.20 12.03
C GLU A 293 14.25 9.35 10.58
N TRP A 294 15.15 9.11 9.62
CA TRP A 294 14.83 9.14 8.18
C TRP A 294 13.65 8.22 7.80
N SER A 295 13.61 6.97 8.29
CA SER A 295 12.50 6.07 7.99
C SER A 295 11.21 6.58 8.61
N PHE A 296 11.26 7.09 9.84
CA PHE A 296 10.09 7.60 10.52
C PHE A 296 9.52 8.86 9.86
N GLU A 297 10.36 9.85 9.54
CA GLU A 297 9.93 11.09 8.88
C GLU A 297 9.25 10.80 7.53
N ASN A 298 9.82 9.89 6.74
CA ASN A 298 9.25 9.51 5.45
C ASN A 298 7.96 8.69 5.57
N MET A 299 7.84 7.81 6.57
CA MET A 299 6.56 7.16 6.86
C MET A 299 5.49 8.20 7.18
N MET A 300 5.79 9.18 8.03
CA MET A 300 4.80 10.19 8.41
C MET A 300 4.42 11.07 7.22
N ALA A 301 5.39 11.51 6.41
CA ALA A 301 5.09 12.27 5.20
C ALA A 301 4.24 11.47 4.20
N SER A 302 4.54 10.17 4.01
CA SER A 302 3.76 9.26 3.17
C SER A 302 2.30 9.17 3.63
N VAL A 303 2.05 8.96 4.94
CA VAL A 303 0.70 8.88 5.49
C VAL A 303 -0.04 10.20 5.36
N LEU A 304 0.63 11.33 5.60
CA LEU A 304 0.01 12.65 5.46
C LEU A 304 -0.43 12.93 4.02
N HIS A 305 0.41 12.58 3.05
CA HIS A 305 0.03 12.67 1.65
C HIS A 305 -1.18 11.77 1.37
N PHE A 306 -1.16 10.53 1.87
CA PHE A 306 -2.28 9.60 1.67
C PHE A 306 -3.58 10.13 2.28
N ARG A 307 -3.54 10.68 3.49
CA ARG A 307 -4.72 11.30 4.15
C ARG A 307 -5.36 12.36 3.27
N VAL A 308 -4.56 13.17 2.57
CA VAL A 308 -5.08 14.19 1.64
C VAL A 308 -5.82 13.53 0.47
N LEU A 309 -5.20 12.51 -0.15
CA LEU A 309 -5.83 11.77 -1.24
C LEU A 309 -7.10 11.04 -0.78
N GLY A 310 -7.09 10.52 0.44
CA GLY A 310 -8.19 9.73 1.00
C GLY A 310 -9.52 10.46 1.11
N TYR A 311 -9.55 11.80 1.08
CA TYR A 311 -10.82 12.55 0.99
C TYR A 311 -11.47 12.52 -0.39
N TYR A 312 -10.73 12.18 -1.44
CA TYR A 312 -11.25 12.17 -2.81
C TYR A 312 -12.18 10.98 -3.03
N ARG A 313 -13.32 11.22 -3.68
CA ARG A 313 -14.26 10.19 -4.12
C ARG A 313 -14.71 10.50 -5.53
N ASP A 314 -14.64 9.50 -6.42
CA ASP A 314 -15.11 9.66 -7.79
C ASP A 314 -16.64 9.51 -7.89
N HIS A 315 -17.34 10.57 -7.51
CA HIS A 315 -18.80 10.62 -7.64
C HIS A 315 -19.27 10.72 -9.11
N ALA A 316 -18.38 10.83 -10.11
CA ALA A 316 -18.77 10.81 -11.51
C ALA A 316 -18.96 9.41 -12.09
N ARG A 317 -18.63 8.35 -11.33
CA ARG A 317 -18.58 6.94 -11.75
C ARG A 317 -19.76 6.46 -12.60
N SER A 318 -20.98 6.83 -12.21
CA SER A 318 -22.23 6.43 -12.89
C SER A 318 -22.37 6.99 -14.32
N ARG A 319 -21.64 8.07 -14.63
CA ARG A 319 -21.73 8.82 -15.90
C ARG A 319 -20.59 8.50 -16.86
N LEU A 320 -19.60 7.77 -16.39
CA LEU A 320 -18.41 7.44 -17.16
C LEU A 320 -18.71 6.38 -18.23
N PRO A 321 -17.95 6.36 -19.35
CA PRO A 321 -18.05 5.27 -20.32
C PRO A 321 -17.81 3.90 -19.69
N SER A 322 -18.37 2.86 -20.29
CA SER A 322 -18.15 1.47 -19.91
C SER A 322 -17.01 0.86 -20.74
N GLY A 323 -16.41 -0.23 -20.24
CA GLY A 323 -15.32 -0.91 -20.93
C GLY A 323 -13.97 -0.20 -20.77
N VAL A 324 -13.01 -0.55 -21.63
CA VAL A 324 -11.65 0.02 -21.63
C VAL A 324 -11.62 1.28 -22.46
N TYR A 325 -11.07 2.34 -21.89
CA TYR A 325 -10.82 3.60 -22.57
C TYR A 325 -9.83 4.43 -21.75
N GLY A 326 -9.03 5.20 -22.46
CA GLY A 326 -8.09 6.13 -21.86
C GLY A 326 -8.77 7.37 -21.26
N SER A 327 -8.10 7.98 -20.29
CA SER A 327 -8.40 9.34 -19.82
C SER A 327 -7.09 10.05 -19.47
N ARG A 328 -7.17 11.26 -18.92
CA ARG A 328 -5.97 12.00 -18.50
C ARG A 328 -5.19 11.18 -17.47
N MET A 329 -3.92 10.97 -17.79
CA MET A 329 -2.93 10.40 -16.89
C MET A 329 -1.57 10.97 -17.30
N THR A 330 -1.02 11.91 -16.52
CA THR A 330 0.16 12.69 -16.94
C THR A 330 1.49 12.03 -16.60
N SER A 331 1.50 11.20 -15.56
CA SER A 331 2.67 10.42 -15.16
C SER A 331 2.22 9.15 -14.43
N LEU A 332 2.98 8.07 -14.62
CA LEU A 332 2.73 6.79 -13.96
C LEU A 332 2.88 6.87 -12.44
N THR A 333 3.65 7.81 -11.93
CA THR A 333 3.85 7.94 -10.47
C THR A 333 3.04 9.08 -9.86
N ALA A 334 2.33 9.91 -10.62
CA ALA A 334 1.76 11.17 -10.10
C ALA A 334 1.01 10.99 -8.77
N HIS A 335 -0.04 10.14 -8.74
CA HIS A 335 -0.72 9.80 -7.50
C HIS A 335 -0.21 8.50 -6.87
N ARG A 336 0.22 7.51 -7.69
CA ARG A 336 0.70 6.21 -7.21
C ARG A 336 1.97 6.27 -6.36
N TYR A 337 2.74 7.36 -6.46
CA TYR A 337 3.87 7.64 -5.55
C TYR A 337 3.47 7.64 -4.07
N VAL A 338 2.20 7.92 -3.79
CA VAL A 338 1.61 7.97 -2.45
C VAL A 338 0.68 6.78 -2.25
N ASP A 339 -0.18 6.53 -3.23
CA ASP A 339 -1.38 5.67 -3.13
C ASP A 339 -1.11 4.17 -2.98
N LEU A 340 0.15 3.72 -3.11
CA LEU A 340 0.53 2.31 -2.93
C LEU A 340 1.12 2.00 -1.55
N GLY A 341 1.33 3.01 -0.69
CA GLY A 341 1.88 2.81 0.66
C GLY A 341 3.28 2.17 0.70
N ILE A 342 4.04 2.22 -0.41
CA ILE A 342 5.27 1.43 -0.60
C ILE A 342 6.31 1.68 0.48
N PHE A 343 6.35 2.92 0.97
CA PHE A 343 7.36 3.33 1.94
C PHE A 343 7.32 2.54 3.25
N PHE A 344 6.18 1.97 3.62
CA PHE A 344 6.08 1.14 4.82
C PHE A 344 6.91 -0.15 4.72
N ALA A 345 6.94 -0.81 3.57
CA ALA A 345 7.83 -1.95 3.35
C ALA A 345 9.30 -1.52 3.20
N VAL A 346 9.56 -0.33 2.64
CA VAL A 346 10.92 0.25 2.65
C VAL A 346 11.37 0.42 4.10
N ALA A 347 10.56 1.03 4.96
CA ALA A 347 10.87 1.25 6.36
C ALA A 347 11.12 -0.06 7.13
N SER A 348 10.28 -1.08 6.93
CA SER A 348 10.49 -2.40 7.56
C SER A 348 11.76 -3.10 7.05
N THR A 349 12.02 -3.02 5.75
CA THR A 349 13.22 -3.61 5.14
C THR A 349 14.49 -2.91 5.58
N SER A 350 14.48 -1.57 5.67
CA SER A 350 15.58 -0.75 6.19
C SER A 350 15.94 -1.08 7.64
N VAL A 351 14.98 -1.53 8.47
CA VAL A 351 15.29 -2.02 9.82
C VAL A 351 16.21 -3.24 9.74
N TRP A 352 16.07 -4.09 8.74
CA TRP A 352 16.86 -5.30 8.58
C TRP A 352 18.14 -5.07 7.78
N THR A 353 18.05 -4.48 6.59
CA THR A 353 19.20 -4.24 5.69
C THR A 353 20.13 -3.14 6.20
N LYS A 354 19.61 -2.23 7.04
CA LYS A 354 20.28 -0.99 7.48
C LYS A 354 20.61 -0.03 6.33
N GLU A 355 19.97 -0.21 5.19
CA GLU A 355 20.10 0.64 4.01
C GLU A 355 18.92 1.62 3.93
N GLN A 356 19.18 2.79 3.36
CA GLN A 356 18.16 3.77 2.98
C GLN A 356 18.07 3.77 1.45
N VAL A 357 16.89 4.10 0.93
CA VAL A 357 16.70 4.33 -0.50
C VAL A 357 16.71 5.83 -0.81
N ASN A 358 17.23 6.20 -1.97
CA ASN A 358 17.13 7.55 -2.51
C ASN A 358 15.87 7.73 -3.38
N GLU A 359 15.65 8.96 -3.87
CA GLU A 359 14.48 9.31 -4.68
C GLU A 359 14.38 8.49 -5.98
N ALA A 360 15.50 8.21 -6.65
CA ALA A 360 15.51 7.44 -7.89
C ALA A 360 15.14 5.96 -7.63
N GLU A 361 15.68 5.39 -6.56
CA GLU A 361 15.38 4.02 -6.12
C GLU A 361 13.92 3.88 -5.69
N PHE A 362 13.39 4.84 -4.93
CA PHE A 362 11.99 4.84 -4.53
C PHE A 362 11.06 5.08 -5.72
N THR A 363 11.43 5.95 -6.67
CA THR A 363 10.67 6.14 -7.91
C THR A 363 10.63 4.86 -8.74
N LEU A 364 11.75 4.15 -8.85
CA LEU A 364 11.83 2.85 -9.53
C LEU A 364 10.87 1.83 -8.90
N LEU A 365 10.85 1.73 -7.57
CA LEU A 365 9.91 0.88 -6.84
C LEU A 365 8.45 1.27 -7.10
N ASN A 366 8.14 2.56 -7.08
CA ASN A 366 6.79 3.04 -7.40
C ASN A 366 6.36 2.67 -8.80
N ILE A 367 7.24 2.80 -9.79
CA ILE A 367 6.92 2.45 -11.18
C ILE A 367 6.54 0.97 -11.30
N VAL A 368 7.42 0.07 -10.84
CA VAL A 368 7.16 -1.37 -10.96
C VAL A 368 5.96 -1.83 -10.14
N CYS A 369 5.80 -1.33 -8.92
CA CYS A 369 4.66 -1.72 -8.08
C CYS A 369 3.34 -1.18 -8.62
N THR A 370 3.34 0.00 -9.24
CA THR A 370 2.18 0.54 -9.98
C THR A 370 1.79 -0.40 -11.12
N PHE A 371 2.75 -0.80 -11.95
CA PHE A 371 2.46 -1.75 -13.02
C PHE A 371 1.86 -3.04 -12.47
N ILE A 372 2.46 -3.64 -11.44
CA ILE A 372 1.97 -4.90 -10.86
C ILE A 372 0.54 -4.73 -10.35
N ASN A 373 0.29 -3.70 -9.53
CA ASN A 373 -1.01 -3.45 -8.93
C ASN A 373 -2.08 -3.25 -10.01
N ASP A 374 -1.85 -2.30 -10.92
CA ASP A 374 -2.84 -1.83 -11.88
C ASP A 374 -3.10 -2.86 -12.98
N MET A 375 -2.11 -3.70 -13.30
CA MET A 375 -2.31 -4.86 -14.18
C MET A 375 -3.13 -5.96 -13.51
N VAL A 376 -2.85 -6.29 -12.24
CA VAL A 376 -3.63 -7.30 -11.50
C VAL A 376 -5.08 -6.88 -11.34
N ASP A 377 -5.32 -5.58 -11.09
CA ASP A 377 -6.66 -5.05 -10.89
C ASP A 377 -7.38 -4.62 -12.17
N LEU A 378 -6.71 -4.65 -13.33
CA LEU A 378 -7.22 -4.15 -14.61
C LEU A 378 -8.68 -4.54 -14.90
N ARG A 379 -9.04 -5.82 -14.72
CA ARG A 379 -10.41 -6.31 -14.96
C ARG A 379 -11.42 -5.73 -13.97
N SER A 380 -11.06 -5.72 -12.69
CA SER A 380 -11.87 -5.22 -11.58
C SER A 380 -12.11 -3.73 -11.74
N ASP A 381 -11.03 -3.00 -12.01
CA ASP A 381 -11.05 -1.55 -12.18
C ASP A 381 -11.78 -1.13 -13.45
N THR A 382 -11.72 -1.94 -14.51
CA THR A 382 -12.57 -1.76 -15.69
C THR A 382 -14.05 -1.95 -15.35
N ALA A 383 -14.40 -3.02 -14.63
CA ALA A 383 -15.78 -3.33 -14.26
C ALA A 383 -16.38 -2.26 -13.33
N ARG A 384 -15.57 -1.76 -12.39
CA ARG A 384 -15.92 -0.71 -11.41
C ARG A 384 -15.77 0.70 -11.98
N LYS A 385 -15.16 0.86 -13.16
CA LYS A 385 -14.78 2.15 -13.76
C LYS A 385 -13.83 2.96 -12.86
N GLN A 386 -12.91 2.31 -12.13
CA GLN A 386 -11.96 2.95 -11.23
C GLN A 386 -10.98 3.87 -11.95
N ARG A 387 -10.80 5.09 -11.47
CA ARG A 387 -10.03 6.14 -12.18
C ARG A 387 -8.56 6.20 -11.81
N GLU A 388 -8.20 5.64 -10.66
CA GLU A 388 -6.81 5.58 -10.18
C GLU A 388 -5.95 4.60 -10.98
N ASN A 389 -6.55 3.61 -11.67
CA ASN A 389 -5.78 2.63 -12.44
C ASN A 389 -5.10 3.26 -13.67
N ILE A 390 -3.79 3.44 -13.57
CA ILE A 390 -2.96 4.12 -14.57
C ILE A 390 -2.83 3.30 -15.84
N VAL A 391 -2.74 1.97 -15.74
CA VAL A 391 -2.71 1.08 -16.90
C VAL A 391 -4.02 1.21 -17.68
N LEU A 392 -5.16 1.27 -17.00
CA LEU A 392 -6.47 1.47 -17.64
C LEU A 392 -6.58 2.85 -18.29
N ARG A 393 -6.11 3.92 -17.63
CA ARG A 393 -6.29 5.30 -18.10
C ARG A 393 -5.25 5.75 -19.11
N GLY A 394 -4.08 5.13 -19.11
CA GLY A 394 -3.00 5.37 -20.07
C GLY A 394 -3.28 4.82 -21.47
N VAL A 395 -4.32 4.00 -21.66
CA VAL A 395 -4.64 3.38 -22.95
C VAL A 395 -4.75 4.42 -24.06
N ARG A 396 -3.97 4.24 -25.13
CA ARG A 396 -4.01 5.02 -26.37
C ARG A 396 -3.73 4.09 -27.56
N GLY A 397 -4.43 4.29 -28.67
CA GLY A 397 -4.23 3.51 -29.89
C GLY A 397 -4.71 2.08 -29.76
N ASP A 398 -3.86 1.12 -30.15
CA ASP A 398 -4.16 -0.31 -30.10
C ASP A 398 -3.98 -0.88 -28.69
N LEU A 399 -5.04 -1.48 -28.14
CA LEU A 399 -5.04 -2.02 -26.79
C LEU A 399 -4.06 -3.18 -26.62
N CYS A 400 -3.89 -4.01 -27.64
CA CYS A 400 -3.03 -5.18 -27.55
C CYS A 400 -1.56 -4.77 -27.50
N GLU A 401 -1.15 -3.86 -28.40
CA GLU A 401 0.21 -3.31 -28.38
C GLU A 401 0.51 -2.55 -27.08
N TYR A 402 -0.48 -1.80 -26.58
CA TYR A 402 -0.35 -1.06 -25.33
C TYR A 402 -0.12 -2.00 -24.13
N LEU A 403 -0.99 -3.00 -23.93
CA LEU A 403 -0.85 -3.95 -22.82
C LEU A 403 0.44 -4.79 -22.93
N ASP A 404 0.84 -5.12 -24.16
CA ASP A 404 2.11 -5.82 -24.43
C ASP A 404 3.32 -5.00 -23.98
N GLN A 405 3.31 -3.69 -24.25
CA GLN A 405 4.34 -2.76 -23.81
C GLN A 405 4.36 -2.64 -22.28
N MET A 406 3.20 -2.50 -21.62
CA MET A 406 3.13 -2.41 -20.15
C MET A 406 3.67 -3.66 -19.45
N MET A 407 3.40 -4.86 -19.98
CA MET A 407 3.99 -6.10 -19.46
C MET A 407 5.51 -6.11 -19.61
N PHE A 408 6.02 -5.71 -20.77
CA PHE A 408 7.46 -5.64 -21.02
C PHE A 408 8.15 -4.67 -20.05
N GLU A 409 7.65 -3.44 -19.95
CA GLU A 409 8.17 -2.40 -19.05
C GLU A 409 8.12 -2.84 -17.59
N CYS A 410 7.05 -3.53 -17.17
CA CYS A 410 6.96 -4.09 -15.83
C CYS A 410 8.10 -5.07 -15.54
N ILE A 411 8.41 -6.00 -16.45
CA ILE A 411 9.46 -7.01 -16.26
C ILE A 411 10.85 -6.37 -16.27
N GLU A 412 11.11 -5.43 -17.18
CA GLU A 412 12.39 -4.71 -17.22
C GLU A 412 12.61 -3.88 -15.95
N THR A 413 11.58 -3.13 -15.53
CA THR A 413 11.65 -2.30 -14.31
C THR A 413 11.82 -3.16 -13.06
N ALA A 414 11.14 -4.31 -12.99
CA ALA A 414 11.33 -5.30 -11.93
C ALA A 414 12.77 -5.81 -11.89
N THR A 415 13.34 -6.14 -13.04
CA THR A 415 14.74 -6.59 -13.16
C THR A 415 15.69 -5.53 -12.61
N LEU A 416 15.50 -4.27 -13.01
CA LEU A 416 16.31 -3.14 -12.52
C LEU A 416 16.16 -2.95 -11.01
N ALA A 417 14.94 -3.02 -10.46
CA ALA A 417 14.70 -2.86 -9.04
C ALA A 417 15.41 -3.94 -8.21
N VAL A 418 15.36 -5.21 -8.63
CA VAL A 418 16.08 -6.31 -7.96
C VAL A 418 17.59 -6.14 -8.01
N GLN A 419 18.12 -5.63 -9.14
CA GLN A 419 19.56 -5.40 -9.32
C GLN A 419 20.11 -4.24 -8.50
N THR A 420 19.27 -3.28 -8.15
CA THR A 420 19.70 -1.99 -7.61
C THR A 420 20.34 -2.13 -6.23
N ASN A 421 19.59 -2.65 -5.26
CA ASN A 421 20.08 -2.93 -3.91
C ASN A 421 19.16 -3.97 -3.20
N PRO A 422 19.61 -4.60 -2.10
CA PRO A 422 18.81 -5.56 -1.34
C PRO A 422 17.45 -5.02 -0.89
N THR A 423 17.40 -3.75 -0.45
CA THR A 423 16.15 -3.13 0.02
C THR A 423 15.09 -3.08 -1.08
N CYS A 424 15.47 -2.63 -2.28
CA CYS A 424 14.59 -2.60 -3.44
C CYS A 424 14.12 -4.01 -3.85
N ALA A 425 15.03 -4.99 -3.82
CA ALA A 425 14.69 -6.37 -4.14
C ALA A 425 13.64 -6.95 -3.18
N TYR A 426 13.85 -6.82 -1.86
CA TYR A 426 12.91 -7.33 -0.87
C TYR A 426 11.56 -6.62 -0.93
N VAL A 427 11.53 -5.29 -1.12
CA VAL A 427 10.27 -4.54 -1.25
C VAL A 427 9.48 -4.98 -2.48
N LEU A 428 10.13 -5.11 -3.65
CA LEU A 428 9.46 -5.58 -4.87
C LEU A 428 8.95 -7.02 -4.70
N MET A 429 9.78 -7.94 -4.21
CA MET A 429 9.35 -9.33 -4.07
C MET A 429 8.23 -9.49 -3.04
N ALA A 430 8.24 -8.67 -1.97
CA ALA A 430 7.15 -8.60 -1.00
C ALA A 430 5.88 -8.01 -1.59
N PHE A 431 5.99 -7.04 -2.49
CA PHE A 431 4.85 -6.50 -3.23
C PHE A 431 4.23 -7.56 -4.15
N CYS A 432 5.04 -8.34 -4.86
CA CYS A 432 4.57 -9.50 -5.63
C CYS A 432 3.88 -10.54 -4.72
N ASN A 433 4.47 -10.84 -3.57
CA ASN A 433 3.86 -11.72 -2.57
C ASN A 433 2.52 -11.17 -2.08
N TRP A 434 2.43 -9.88 -1.78
CA TRP A 434 1.18 -9.22 -1.39
C TRP A 434 0.13 -9.27 -2.49
N ALA A 435 0.49 -8.98 -3.75
CA ALA A 435 -0.45 -9.06 -4.87
C ALA A 435 -1.04 -10.47 -5.02
N VAL A 436 -0.23 -11.52 -4.87
CA VAL A 436 -0.72 -12.91 -4.96
C VAL A 436 -1.45 -13.34 -3.70
N MET A 437 -0.98 -12.95 -2.51
CA MET A 437 -1.62 -13.37 -1.26
C MET A 437 -2.88 -12.54 -1.02
N SER A 438 -2.80 -11.23 -0.95
CA SER A 438 -3.93 -10.36 -0.55
C SER A 438 -5.04 -10.33 -1.59
N SER A 439 -4.69 -10.30 -2.89
CA SER A 439 -5.64 -10.44 -4.00
C SER A 439 -5.77 -11.89 -4.50
N HIS A 440 -5.54 -12.88 -3.63
CA HIS A 440 -5.46 -14.30 -3.99
C HIS A 440 -6.62 -14.85 -4.80
N HIS A 441 -7.86 -14.64 -4.38
CA HIS A 441 -9.01 -15.18 -5.10
C HIS A 441 -9.00 -14.64 -6.53
N LYS A 442 -8.73 -13.34 -6.69
CA LYS A 442 -8.59 -12.69 -7.99
C LYS A 442 -7.44 -13.27 -8.82
N VAL A 443 -6.21 -13.30 -8.31
CA VAL A 443 -5.04 -13.77 -9.08
C VAL A 443 -5.15 -15.26 -9.42
N TYR A 444 -5.57 -16.09 -8.45
CA TYR A 444 -5.80 -17.52 -8.66
C TYR A 444 -6.91 -17.75 -9.70
N GLU A 445 -8.04 -17.07 -9.56
CA GLU A 445 -9.18 -17.24 -10.44
C GLU A 445 -8.86 -16.76 -11.85
N ILE A 446 -8.33 -15.54 -12.04
CA ILE A 446 -7.95 -15.04 -13.37
C ILE A 446 -6.89 -15.95 -14.00
N SER A 447 -5.90 -16.41 -13.24
CA SER A 447 -4.88 -17.29 -13.80
C SER A 447 -5.41 -18.67 -14.19
N THR A 448 -6.51 -19.16 -13.60
CA THR A 448 -6.99 -20.54 -13.82
C THR A 448 -8.31 -20.65 -14.61
N GLN A 449 -9.13 -19.58 -14.64
CA GLN A 449 -10.51 -19.61 -15.17
C GLN A 449 -10.75 -18.61 -16.30
N VAL A 450 -9.70 -18.11 -16.94
CA VAL A 450 -9.81 -17.43 -18.24
C VAL A 450 -9.67 -18.42 -19.40
N SER A 451 -10.43 -18.18 -20.46
CA SER A 451 -10.43 -18.97 -21.70
C SER A 451 -9.98 -18.12 -22.88
N GLU A 452 -9.20 -18.71 -23.78
CA GLU A 452 -8.72 -18.05 -24.98
C GLU A 452 -9.87 -17.79 -25.97
N VAL A 453 -9.90 -16.58 -26.53
CA VAL A 453 -10.89 -16.13 -27.53
C VAL A 453 -10.19 -15.41 -28.68
N GLY A 454 -10.72 -15.56 -29.91
CA GLY A 454 -10.18 -14.93 -31.12
C GLY A 454 -9.19 -15.77 -31.94
N LYS A 455 -8.72 -15.24 -33.08
CA LYS A 455 -7.71 -15.88 -33.93
C LYS A 455 -6.31 -15.45 -33.47
N GLN A 456 -5.47 -16.42 -33.11
CA GLN A 456 -4.25 -16.22 -32.31
C GLN A 456 -3.04 -15.61 -33.06
N ASP A 457 -3.02 -15.63 -34.39
CA ASP A 457 -1.71 -15.70 -35.07
C ASP A 457 -0.97 -14.38 -35.29
N GLU A 458 -1.61 -13.20 -35.22
CA GLU A 458 -0.93 -11.93 -35.55
C GLU A 458 -0.43 -11.14 -34.32
N CYS A 459 -1.08 -11.26 -33.16
CA CYS A 459 -0.79 -10.39 -32.01
C CYS A 459 0.27 -10.96 -31.02
N LEU A 460 0.50 -12.27 -31.03
CA LEU A 460 1.42 -12.96 -30.10
C LEU A 460 2.91 -12.89 -30.50
N SER A 461 3.22 -12.22 -31.61
CA SER A 461 4.55 -12.21 -32.24
C SER A 461 5.64 -11.46 -31.46
N ARG A 462 5.30 -10.72 -30.39
CA ARG A 462 6.25 -10.02 -29.48
C ARG A 462 6.75 -10.84 -28.28
N SER A 463 6.30 -12.10 -28.13
CA SER A 463 6.67 -12.99 -27.03
C SER A 463 8.19 -13.19 -26.82
N ARG A 464 9.03 -13.01 -27.84
CA ARG A 464 10.49 -13.18 -27.73
C ARG A 464 11.17 -12.13 -26.86
N ASP A 465 10.73 -10.87 -26.91
CA ASP A 465 11.33 -9.79 -26.13
C ASP A 465 10.92 -9.89 -24.66
N HIS A 466 9.67 -10.28 -24.39
CA HIS A 466 9.21 -10.62 -23.04
C HIS A 466 10.01 -11.78 -22.44
N GLN A 467 10.29 -12.81 -23.24
CA GLN A 467 11.08 -13.94 -22.75
C GLN A 467 12.50 -13.50 -22.37
N ARG A 468 13.15 -12.66 -23.19
CA ARG A 468 14.48 -12.11 -22.88
C ARG A 468 14.47 -11.28 -21.61
N ALA A 469 13.50 -10.37 -21.45
CA ALA A 469 13.36 -9.56 -20.25
C ALA A 469 13.16 -10.46 -19.00
N TYR A 470 12.31 -11.48 -19.14
CA TYR A 470 12.07 -12.43 -18.05
C TYR A 470 13.31 -13.26 -17.71
N TRP A 471 14.13 -13.66 -18.68
CA TRP A 471 15.43 -14.29 -18.39
C TRP A 471 16.33 -13.39 -17.56
N GLY A 472 16.38 -12.09 -17.87
CA GLY A 472 17.08 -11.10 -17.05
C GLY A 472 16.55 -11.07 -15.60
N LEU A 473 15.22 -11.09 -15.43
CA LEU A 473 14.60 -11.18 -14.10
C LEU A 473 15.01 -12.46 -13.36
N LEU A 474 15.04 -13.61 -14.05
CA LEU A 474 15.44 -14.88 -13.44
C LEU A 474 16.88 -14.87 -12.95
N GLU A 475 17.79 -14.27 -13.73
CA GLU A 475 19.21 -14.14 -13.37
C GLU A 475 19.39 -13.33 -12.09
N VAL A 476 18.66 -12.23 -11.95
CA VAL A 476 18.80 -11.30 -10.81
C VAL A 476 18.10 -11.81 -9.56
N LEU A 477 17.10 -12.69 -9.71
CA LEU A 477 16.44 -13.38 -8.60
C LEU A 477 17.24 -14.59 -8.11
N ALA A 478 18.17 -15.13 -8.91
CA ALA A 478 18.92 -16.33 -8.56
C ALA A 478 19.64 -16.27 -7.19
N PRO A 479 20.25 -15.13 -6.77
CA PRO A 479 20.90 -15.02 -5.45
C PRO A 479 19.95 -15.20 -4.25
N TYR A 480 18.65 -14.95 -4.44
CA TYR A 480 17.63 -15.10 -3.38
C TYR A 480 17.13 -16.54 -3.23
N GLY A 481 17.64 -17.46 -4.06
CA GLY A 481 17.32 -18.88 -3.98
C GLY A 481 15.99 -19.27 -4.64
N THR A 482 15.63 -20.54 -4.47
CA THR A 482 14.37 -21.13 -4.94
C THR A 482 14.02 -22.34 -4.09
N LEU A 483 12.72 -22.57 -3.87
CA LEU A 483 12.15 -23.77 -3.28
C LEU A 483 11.83 -24.83 -4.36
N GLY A 484 12.09 -24.51 -5.63
CA GLY A 484 11.86 -25.40 -6.76
C GLY A 484 10.37 -25.74 -6.93
N LYS A 485 10.04 -27.03 -7.06
CA LYS A 485 8.66 -27.49 -7.26
C LYS A 485 7.75 -27.24 -6.04
N GLU A 486 8.34 -27.05 -4.87
CA GLU A 486 7.61 -26.77 -3.63
C GLU A 486 7.34 -25.29 -3.40
N GLY A 487 7.90 -24.43 -4.26
CA GLY A 487 7.73 -22.98 -4.20
C GLY A 487 6.30 -22.51 -4.47
N PRO A 488 5.97 -21.29 -4.02
CA PRO A 488 4.67 -20.67 -4.26
C PRO A 488 4.48 -20.33 -5.74
N ARG A 489 3.23 -20.39 -6.19
CA ARG A 489 2.84 -20.02 -7.56
C ARG A 489 1.42 -19.46 -7.61
N VAL A 490 1.15 -18.62 -8.61
CA VAL A 490 -0.17 -17.96 -8.81
C VAL A 490 -1.34 -18.93 -8.96
N GLY A 491 -1.07 -20.15 -9.45
CA GLY A 491 -2.09 -21.19 -9.64
C GLY A 491 -2.43 -21.98 -8.36
N GLN A 492 -1.97 -21.54 -7.19
CA GLN A 492 -2.35 -22.12 -5.91
C GLN A 492 -3.43 -21.30 -5.22
N THR A 493 -4.29 -21.99 -4.48
CA THR A 493 -5.28 -21.36 -3.61
C THR A 493 -4.59 -20.69 -2.43
N ARG A 494 -5.25 -19.69 -1.83
CA ARG A 494 -4.73 -19.00 -0.65
C ARG A 494 -4.54 -19.90 0.56
N ALA A 495 -5.44 -20.86 0.78
CA ALA A 495 -5.29 -21.84 1.85
C ALA A 495 -3.99 -22.66 1.71
N GLU A 496 -3.64 -23.06 0.48
CA GLU A 496 -2.38 -23.76 0.20
C GLU A 496 -1.15 -22.88 0.45
N LEU A 497 -1.24 -21.60 0.09
CA LEU A 497 -0.14 -20.65 0.28
C LEU A 497 0.06 -20.31 1.76
N ASP A 498 -1.01 -20.01 2.52
CA ASP A 498 -0.94 -19.68 3.95
C ASP A 498 -0.33 -20.83 4.77
N PHE A 499 -0.74 -22.08 4.47
CA PHE A 499 -0.22 -23.26 5.17
C PHE A 499 1.31 -23.38 5.05
N ARG A 500 1.87 -23.01 3.89
CA ARG A 500 3.31 -23.13 3.63
C ARG A 500 4.09 -21.89 4.08
N TYR A 501 3.50 -20.70 3.93
CA TYR A 501 4.22 -19.45 4.15
C TYR A 501 4.72 -19.28 5.58
N GLY A 502 3.97 -19.75 6.58
CA GLY A 502 4.38 -19.69 7.99
C GLY A 502 5.72 -20.36 8.27
N VAL A 503 5.96 -21.52 7.65
CA VAL A 503 7.22 -22.27 7.79
C VAL A 503 8.36 -21.54 7.08
N CYS A 504 8.10 -20.96 5.91
CA CYS A 504 9.11 -20.24 5.15
C CYS A 504 9.53 -18.95 5.84
N ARG A 505 8.58 -18.21 6.42
CA ARG A 505 8.83 -16.89 7.02
C ARG A 505 9.74 -16.93 8.25
N SER A 506 9.81 -18.06 8.98
CA SER A 506 10.69 -18.19 10.15
C SER A 506 12.18 -18.40 9.82
N SER A 507 12.54 -18.50 8.55
CA SER A 507 13.92 -18.69 8.10
C SER A 507 14.26 -17.66 7.03
N SER A 508 15.34 -16.90 7.23
CA SER A 508 15.76 -15.88 6.26
C SER A 508 15.99 -16.45 4.85
N THR A 509 16.60 -17.64 4.75
CA THR A 509 16.84 -18.32 3.46
C THR A 509 15.54 -18.81 2.82
N LEU A 510 14.66 -19.47 3.58
CA LEU A 510 13.41 -19.99 3.03
C LEU A 510 12.46 -18.85 2.63
N HIS A 511 12.44 -17.78 3.43
CA HIS A 511 11.64 -16.60 3.15
C HIS A 511 12.09 -15.88 1.89
N ALA A 512 13.41 -15.66 1.71
CA ALA A 512 13.95 -15.09 0.47
C ALA A 512 13.62 -15.95 -0.75
N ALA A 513 13.76 -17.28 -0.64
CA ALA A 513 13.43 -18.20 -1.72
C ALA A 513 11.94 -18.19 -2.07
N TRP A 514 11.07 -18.12 -1.06
CA TRP A 514 9.62 -17.97 -1.26
C TRP A 514 9.28 -16.68 -2.02
N LEU A 515 9.81 -15.55 -1.57
CA LEU A 515 9.60 -14.24 -2.18
C LEU A 515 10.12 -14.20 -3.63
N ALA A 516 11.26 -14.81 -3.89
CA ALA A 516 11.79 -14.92 -5.24
C ALA A 516 10.90 -15.80 -6.13
N ASP A 517 10.45 -16.96 -5.66
CA ASP A 517 9.60 -17.87 -6.43
C ASP A 517 8.22 -17.28 -6.75
N ILE A 518 7.60 -16.56 -5.80
CA ILE A 518 6.31 -15.90 -6.07
C ILE A 518 6.46 -14.77 -7.10
N THR A 519 7.58 -14.05 -7.06
CA THR A 519 7.93 -13.02 -8.06
C THR A 519 8.13 -13.64 -9.44
N ARG A 520 8.86 -14.76 -9.54
CA ARG A 520 9.00 -15.52 -10.79
C ARG A 520 7.63 -15.93 -11.32
N SER A 521 6.78 -16.50 -10.47
CA SER A 521 5.49 -17.02 -10.90
C SER A 521 4.53 -15.92 -11.36
N LEU A 522 4.50 -14.77 -10.68
CA LEU A 522 3.61 -13.65 -11.03
C LEU A 522 4.07 -12.95 -12.30
N LEU A 523 5.37 -12.66 -12.41
CA LEU A 523 5.95 -11.89 -13.53
C LEU A 523 6.33 -12.75 -14.74
N GLU A 524 5.99 -14.05 -14.74
CA GLU A 524 6.12 -14.87 -15.93
C GLU A 524 5.23 -14.30 -17.05
N PRO A 525 5.75 -14.07 -18.27
CA PRO A 525 4.98 -13.45 -19.36
C PRO A 525 3.65 -14.14 -19.66
N ARG A 526 3.60 -15.47 -19.52
CA ARG A 526 2.38 -16.26 -19.70
C ARG A 526 1.34 -15.99 -18.60
N THR A 527 1.78 -15.85 -17.36
CA THR A 527 0.93 -15.48 -16.24
C THR A 527 0.37 -14.08 -16.43
N LEU A 528 1.23 -13.09 -16.69
CA LEU A 528 0.81 -11.70 -16.92
C LEU A 528 -0.19 -11.61 -18.06
N ARG A 529 0.05 -12.29 -19.18
CA ARG A 529 -0.88 -12.32 -20.33
C ARG A 529 -2.27 -12.79 -19.92
N ARG A 530 -2.37 -13.91 -19.19
CA ARG A 530 -3.68 -14.42 -18.72
C ARG A 530 -4.39 -13.42 -17.81
N ILE A 531 -3.63 -12.65 -17.02
CA ILE A 531 -4.17 -11.63 -16.13
C ILE A 531 -4.71 -10.43 -16.93
N VAL A 532 -3.86 -9.81 -17.76
CA VAL A 532 -4.12 -8.48 -18.33
C VAL A 532 -4.77 -8.50 -19.71
N ASP A 533 -4.61 -9.57 -20.48
CA ASP A 533 -5.02 -9.60 -21.88
C ASP A 533 -6.53 -9.86 -21.99
N VAL A 534 -7.29 -8.79 -21.76
CA VAL A 534 -8.75 -8.77 -21.85
C VAL A 534 -9.26 -8.89 -23.29
N VAL A 535 -8.38 -8.86 -24.31
CA VAL A 535 -8.75 -9.01 -25.72
C VAL A 535 -8.78 -10.47 -26.12
N HIS A 536 -7.73 -11.22 -25.73
CA HIS A 536 -7.59 -12.63 -26.11
C HIS A 536 -8.02 -13.60 -25.02
N PHE A 537 -8.29 -13.13 -23.80
CA PHE A 537 -8.76 -13.98 -22.71
C PHE A 537 -10.09 -13.47 -22.13
N GLU A 538 -11.13 -14.28 -22.28
CA GLU A 538 -12.43 -14.05 -21.66
C GLU A 538 -12.49 -14.70 -20.27
N TRP A 539 -13.13 -13.99 -19.33
CA TRP A 539 -13.45 -14.52 -18.01
C TRP A 539 -14.66 -15.46 -18.09
N THR A 540 -14.47 -16.74 -17.73
CA THR A 540 -15.54 -17.75 -17.79
C THR A 540 -15.99 -18.28 -16.42
N GLY A 541 -15.37 -17.81 -15.33
CA GLY A 541 -15.79 -18.12 -13.97
C GLY A 541 -17.02 -17.32 -13.49
N CYS A 542 -17.36 -17.50 -12.22
CA CYS A 542 -18.49 -16.79 -11.61
C CYS A 542 -18.19 -15.29 -11.46
N GLU A 543 -19.14 -14.42 -11.83
CA GLU A 543 -19.03 -12.99 -11.53
C GLU A 543 -19.21 -12.76 -10.02
N GLY A 544 -18.31 -11.95 -9.45
CA GLY A 544 -18.38 -11.53 -8.07
C GLY A 544 -19.36 -10.39 -7.81
N GLU A 545 -19.39 -9.90 -6.56
CA GLU A 545 -20.12 -8.70 -6.21
C GLU A 545 -19.31 -7.48 -6.70
N VAL A 546 -19.57 -6.99 -7.90
CA VAL A 546 -18.78 -5.90 -8.52
C VAL A 546 -18.70 -4.63 -7.65
N GLU A 547 -19.72 -4.38 -6.82
CA GLU A 547 -19.77 -3.24 -5.88
C GLU A 547 -19.10 -3.54 -4.52
N TYR A 548 -18.54 -4.73 -4.33
CA TYR A 548 -17.81 -5.07 -3.10
C TYR A 548 -16.43 -4.42 -3.10
N CYS A 549 -16.25 -3.38 -2.27
CA CYS A 549 -14.91 -3.02 -1.78
C CYS A 549 -14.61 -3.87 -0.53
N PRO A 550 -13.47 -4.58 -0.45
CA PRO A 550 -13.12 -5.47 0.65
C PRO A 550 -13.42 -5.00 2.07
#